data_AF-A0A959NIT6-F1
#
_entry.id   AF-A0A959NIT6-F1
#
_cell.length_a   1.000
_cell.length_b   1.000
_cell.length_c   1.000
_cell.angle_alpha   90.00
_cell.angle_beta   90.00
_cell.angle_gamma   90.00
#
_symmetry.space_group_name_H-M   'P 1'
#
loop_
_entity.id
_entity.type
_entity.pdbx_description
1 polymer ?
#
loop_
_entity_poly.entity_id
_entity_poly.type
_entity_poly.pdbx_seq_one_letter_code
_entity_poly.pdbx_strand_id
1 'polypeptide(L)' 'VSLRDMPYVIAKKLPGATTVAATMRIASMAGIRIFVTGGIGGVHRNGAQTMDVSADLTEMTQTSVAVVSAG' A
#
# COMPACT_ATOMS: atom_id res chain seq x y z
N VAL A 1 0.52 6.98 -5.56
CA VAL A 1 1.52 5.99 -6.00
C VAL A 1 1.34 4.73 -5.18
N SER A 2 0.71 3.72 -5.78
CA SER A 2 0.68 2.35 -5.28
C SER A 2 1.83 1.53 -5.90
N LEU A 3 1.95 0.24 -5.56
CA LEU A 3 3.06 -0.62 -6.00
C LEU A 3 3.23 -0.66 -7.51
N ARG A 4 2.12 -0.75 -8.26
CA ARG A 4 2.15 -0.76 -9.74
C ARG A 4 2.70 0.53 -10.35
N ASP A 5 2.58 1.64 -9.62
CA ASP A 5 2.99 2.96 -10.10
C ASP A 5 4.47 3.24 -9.79
N MET A 6 5.04 2.57 -8.77
CA MET A 6 6.41 2.83 -8.29
C MET A 6 7.46 2.77 -9.39
N PRO A 7 7.54 1.74 -10.25
CA PRO A 7 8.58 1.67 -11.28
C PRO A 7 8.54 2.87 -12.23
N TYR A 8 7.33 3.30 -12.62
CA TYR A 8 7.15 4.43 -13.53
C TYR A 8 7.57 5.75 -12.88
N VAL A 9 7.10 6.02 -11.66
CA VAL A 9 7.39 7.26 -10.93
C VAL A 9 8.88 7.38 -10.64
N ILE A 10 9.53 6.29 -10.21
CA ILE A 10 10.97 6.23 -9.96
C ILE A 10 11.75 6.45 -11.27
N ALA A 11 11.44 5.72 -12.34
CA ALA A 11 12.14 5.85 -13.61
C ALA A 11 12.06 7.26 -14.20
N LYS A 12 10.94 7.95 -13.98
CA LYS A 12 10.73 9.33 -14.45
C LYS A 12 11.17 10.41 -13.45
N LYS A 13 11.68 10.03 -12.27
CA LYS A 13 12.08 10.95 -11.19
C LYS A 13 10.95 11.94 -10.82
N LEU A 14 9.71 11.47 -10.82
CA LEU A 14 8.55 12.29 -10.51
C LEU A 14 8.28 12.29 -8.99
N PRO A 15 7.69 13.38 -8.45
CA PRO A 15 7.16 13.34 -7.10
C PRO A 15 5.96 12.38 -7.02
N GLY A 16 5.79 11.73 -5.87
CA GLY A 16 4.71 10.77 -5.67
C GLY A 16 4.31 10.62 -4.20
N ALA A 17 3.03 10.85 -3.90
CA ALA A 17 2.46 10.51 -2.60
C ALA A 17 2.14 9.01 -2.56
N THR A 18 2.72 8.28 -1.61
CA THR A 18 2.59 6.82 -1.51
C THR A 18 1.33 6.41 -0.77
N THR A 19 0.63 5.40 -1.29
CA THR A 19 -0.47 4.73 -0.57
C THR A 19 0.07 3.82 0.52
N VAL A 20 -0.80 3.16 1.28
CA VAL A 20 -0.40 2.20 2.33
C VAL A 20 0.47 1.08 1.75
N ALA A 21 0.08 0.44 0.65
CA ALA A 21 0.88 -0.61 0.00
C ALA A 21 2.32 -0.17 -0.33
N ALA A 22 2.46 0.98 -1.00
CA ALA A 22 3.79 1.46 -1.38
C ALA A 22 4.63 1.86 -0.15
N THR A 23 4.01 2.48 0.86
CA THR A 23 4.69 2.85 2.10
C THR A 23 5.13 1.61 2.89
N MET A 24 4.30 0.56 2.96
CA MET A 24 4.67 -0.71 3.60
C MET A 24 5.91 -1.33 2.94
N ARG A 25 5.92 -1.42 1.60
CA ARG A 25 7.05 -1.97 0.85
C ARG A 25 8.34 -1.23 1.15
N ILE A 26 8.29 0.10 1.09
CA ILE A 26 9.44 0.97 1.36
C ILE A 26 9.90 0.84 2.82
N ALA A 27 8.97 0.84 3.77
CA ALA A 27 9.26 0.68 5.20
C ALA A 27 10.00 -0.64 5.46
N SER A 28 9.52 -1.75 4.87
CA SER A 28 10.17 -3.05 5.00
C SER A 28 11.58 -3.06 4.40
N MET A 29 11.77 -2.45 3.23
CA MET A 29 13.10 -2.32 2.62
C MET A 29 14.06 -1.50 3.50
N ALA A 30 13.53 -0.53 4.25
CA ALA A 30 14.28 0.27 5.20
C ALA A 30 14.43 -0.38 6.59
N GLY A 31 13.90 -1.59 6.81
CA GLY A 31 13.93 -2.28 8.10
C GLY A 31 12.97 -1.71 9.16
N ILE A 32 12.03 -0.85 8.77
CA ILE A 32 11.00 -0.28 9.65
C ILE A 32 9.85 -1.27 9.79
N ARG A 33 9.52 -1.66 11.03
CA ARG A 33 8.51 -2.71 11.29
C ARG A 33 7.13 -2.20 11.69
N ILE A 34 6.95 -0.90 11.92
CA ILE A 34 5.69 -0.31 12.36
C ILE A 34 5.39 0.91 11.48
N PHE A 35 4.15 0.98 10.98
CA PHE A 35 3.64 2.09 10.18
C PHE A 35 2.24 2.49 10.69
N VAL A 36 2.00 3.79 10.90
CA VAL A 36 0.71 4.33 11.38
C VAL A 36 0.05 5.15 10.28
N THR A 37 -1.24 4.94 10.06
CA THR A 37 -2.07 5.68 9.09
C THR A 37 -3.49 5.88 9.64
N GLY A 38 -4.32 6.66 8.93
CA GLY A 38 -5.73 6.83 9.28
C GLY A 38 -6.56 5.55 9.05
N GLY A 39 -6.54 5.03 7.84
CA GLY A 39 -7.24 3.80 7.44
C GLY A 39 -6.48 3.09 6.33
N ILE A 40 -6.66 1.76 6.22
CA ILE A 40 -6.15 1.00 5.07
C ILE A 40 -7.18 0.98 3.94
N GLY A 41 -6.73 0.73 2.71
CA GLY A 41 -7.63 0.33 1.64
C GLY A 41 -8.12 -1.11 1.84
N GLY A 42 -9.26 -1.43 1.23
CA GLY A 42 -9.89 -2.74 1.36
C GLY A 42 -10.67 -3.14 0.13
N VAL A 43 -11.63 -4.05 0.32
CA VAL A 43 -12.62 -4.41 -0.70
C VAL A 43 -13.65 -3.28 -0.78
N HIS A 44 -13.86 -2.73 -1.97
CA HIS A 44 -14.86 -1.68 -2.17
C HIS A 44 -16.29 -2.26 -2.09
N ARG A 45 -17.29 -1.38 -1.95
CA ARG A 45 -18.70 -1.78 -2.00
C ARG A 45 -19.00 -2.45 -3.35
N ASN A 46 -19.75 -3.55 -3.33
CA ASN A 46 -19.99 -4.42 -4.49
C ASN A 46 -18.71 -5.07 -5.07
N GLY A 47 -17.64 -5.18 -4.27
CA GLY A 47 -16.38 -5.80 -4.67
C GLY A 47 -16.51 -7.26 -5.10
N ALA A 48 -17.53 -7.98 -4.62
CA ALA A 48 -17.81 -9.35 -5.06
C ALA A 48 -18.20 -9.44 -6.54
N GLN A 49 -18.74 -8.37 -7.11
CA GLN A 49 -19.12 -8.28 -8.52
C GLN A 49 -18.06 -7.58 -9.37
N THR A 50 -17.46 -6.52 -8.82
CA THR A 50 -16.54 -5.64 -9.56
C THR A 50 -15.09 -6.06 -9.47
N MET A 51 -14.73 -6.86 -8.47
CA MET A 51 -13.34 -7.19 -8.11
C MET A 51 -12.47 -5.95 -7.84
N ASP A 52 -13.09 -4.84 -7.40
CA ASP A 52 -12.38 -3.64 -6.98
C ASP A 52 -11.86 -3.80 -5.54
N VAL A 53 -10.60 -4.21 -5.45
CA VAL A 53 -9.90 -4.54 -4.19
C VAL A 53 -8.58 -3.79 -4.13
N SER A 54 -8.35 -3.07 -3.03
CA SER A 54 -7.10 -2.34 -2.81
C SER A 54 -5.87 -3.26 -2.82
N ALA A 55 -4.78 -2.77 -3.42
CA ALA A 55 -3.47 -3.43 -3.38
C ALA A 55 -2.88 -3.51 -1.97
N ASP A 56 -3.40 -2.75 -1.01
CA ASP A 56 -2.95 -2.78 0.39
C ASP A 56 -3.12 -4.18 0.98
N LEU A 57 -4.25 -4.86 0.72
CA LEU A 57 -4.51 -6.21 1.24
C LEU A 57 -3.49 -7.23 0.73
N THR A 58 -3.15 -7.16 -0.56
CA THR A 58 -2.12 -8.02 -1.16
C THR A 58 -0.74 -7.71 -0.61
N GLU A 59 -0.42 -6.44 -0.35
CA GLU A 59 0.88 -6.07 0.22
C GLU A 59 1.04 -6.58 1.65
N MET A 60 -0.03 -6.55 2.44
CA MET A 60 -0.03 -7.08 3.81
C MET A 60 0.31 -8.58 3.87
N THR A 61 0.06 -9.35 2.80
CA THR A 61 0.46 -10.76 2.74
C THR A 61 1.94 -10.97 2.38
N GLN A 62 2.60 -9.94 1.83
CA GLN A 62 3.97 -10.03 1.31
C GLN A 62 5.00 -9.34 2.21
N THR A 63 4.55 -8.38 3.02
CA THR A 63 5.45 -7.45 3.71
C THR A 63 5.25 -7.50 5.23
N SER A 64 6.33 -7.76 5.95
CA SER A 64 6.35 -7.88 7.41
C SER A 64 6.41 -6.52 8.11
N VAL A 65 5.36 -5.71 7.95
CA VAL A 65 5.17 -4.42 8.63
C VAL A 65 3.83 -4.41 9.35
N ALA A 66 3.83 -4.11 10.64
CA ALA A 66 2.61 -3.91 11.40
C ALA A 66 2.01 -2.54 11.08
N VAL A 67 0.79 -2.52 10.56
CA VAL A 67 0.04 -1.29 10.27
C VAL A 67 -0.95 -1.01 11.38
N VAL A 68 -0.89 0.19 11.96
CA VAL A 68 -1.88 0.68 12.94
C VAL A 68 -2.80 1.67 12.24
N SER A 69 -4.09 1.40 12.28
CA SER A 69 -5.13 2.22 11.64
C SER A 69 -6.46 2.15 12.42
N ALA A 70 -7.42 2.99 12.02
CA ALA A 70 -8.80 2.96 12.53
C ALA A 70 -9.72 2.00 11.75
N GLY A 71 -9.14 1.01 11.06
CA GLY A 71 -9.81 0.12 10.12
C GLY A 71 -8.90 -0.27 8.96
#